data_AF-A0A285X3D8-F1
#
_entry.id   AF-A0A285X3D8-F1
#
_cell.length_a   1.000
_cell.length_b   1.000
_cell.length_c   1.000
_cell.angle_alpha   90.00
_cell.angle_beta   90.00
_cell.angle_gamma   90.00
#
_symmetry.space_group_name_H-M   'P 1'
#
loop_
_entity.id
_entity.type
_entity.pdbx_description
1 polymer ?
#
loop_
_entity_poly.entity_id
_entity_poly.type
_entity_poly.pdbx_seq_one_letter_code
_entity_poly.pdbx_strand_id
1 'polypeptide(L)' 'MKPNVLKKITIGNPLINFGKTEEYNRYQEIDNDEELAKFYHQLLDECPEKSTTYESFLFAMIGFSTGVNINTKHLFKI' A
#
# COMPACT_ATOMS: atom_id res chain seq x y z
N MET A 1 -3.22 22.55 10.49
CA MET A 1 -2.82 21.27 9.87
C MET A 1 -3.24 21.31 8.42
N LYS A 2 -2.35 20.99 7.47
CA LYS A 2 -2.75 20.78 6.08
C LYS A 2 -3.59 19.49 6.04
N PRO A 3 -4.72 19.44 5.31
CA PRO A 3 -5.47 18.21 5.17
C PRO A 3 -4.63 17.19 4.40
N ASN A 4 -4.55 15.96 4.91
CA ASN A 4 -3.95 14.85 4.18
C ASN A 4 -4.80 14.54 2.95
N VAL A 5 -4.15 14.42 1.81
CA VAL A 5 -4.78 14.07 0.53
C VAL A 5 -4.77 12.56 0.33
N LEU A 6 -3.76 11.87 0.88
CA LEU A 6 -3.64 10.43 0.77
C LEU A 6 -4.50 9.71 1.81
N LYS A 7 -5.11 8.61 1.38
CA LYS A 7 -6.02 7.80 2.20
C LYS A 7 -5.33 6.55 2.73
N LYS A 8 -5.51 6.27 4.02
CA LYS A 8 -5.10 5.00 4.63
C LYS A 8 -6.19 3.94 4.51
N ILE A 9 -5.79 2.71 4.26
CA ILE A 9 -6.64 1.53 4.39
C ILE A 9 -6.75 1.18 5.87
N THR A 10 -7.91 1.47 6.46
CA THR A 10 -8.19 1.23 7.89
C THR A 10 -8.80 -0.13 8.17
N ILE A 11 -9.43 -0.76 7.17
CA ILE A 11 -10.08 -2.06 7.30
C ILE A 11 -9.54 -2.98 6.20
N GLY A 12 -9.11 -4.18 6.57
CA GLY A 12 -8.63 -5.18 5.62
C GLY A 12 -7.32 -4.80 4.93
N ASN A 13 -6.39 -4.17 5.65
CA ASN A 13 -5.09 -3.80 5.10
C ASN A 13 -4.33 -5.07 4.63
N PRO A 14 -3.93 -5.15 3.34
CA PRO A 14 -3.27 -6.34 2.79
C PRO A 14 -1.99 -6.75 3.52
N LEU A 15 -1.27 -5.84 4.17
CA LEU A 15 -0.05 -6.13 4.92
C LEU A 15 -0.27 -7.25 5.96
N ILE A 16 -1.43 -7.28 6.63
CA ILE A 16 -1.76 -8.33 7.60
C ILE A 16 -1.80 -9.71 6.91
N ASN A 17 -2.39 -9.80 5.71
CA ASN A 17 -2.53 -11.05 4.96
C ASN A 17 -1.17 -11.59 4.49
N PHE A 18 -0.17 -10.73 4.33
CA PHE A 18 1.19 -11.10 3.96
C PHE A 18 2.11 -11.34 5.18
N GLY A 19 1.57 -11.32 6.41
CA GLY A 19 2.37 -11.48 7.63
C GLY A 19 3.28 -10.28 7.94
N LYS A 20 3.01 -9.13 7.33
CA LYS A 20 3.79 -7.89 7.43
C LYS A 20 3.32 -7.03 8.62
N THR A 21 3.34 -7.62 9.80
CA THR A 21 2.78 -7.02 11.03
C THR A 21 3.54 -5.76 11.46
N GLU A 22 4.87 -5.74 11.32
CA GLU A 22 5.69 -4.58 11.66
C GLU A 22 5.40 -3.40 10.72
N GLU A 23 5.34 -3.67 9.42
CA GLU A 23 5.01 -2.68 8.40
C GLU A 23 3.57 -2.18 8.57
N TYR A 24 2.63 -3.05 8.96
CA TYR A 24 1.26 -2.64 9.31
C TYR A 24 1.23 -1.69 10.50
N ASN A 25 1.97 -1.97 11.57
CA ASN A 25 2.02 -1.08 12.74
C ASN A 25 2.60 0.29 12.37
N ARG A 26 3.73 0.31 11.63
CA ARG A 26 4.32 1.54 11.10
C ARG A 26 3.31 2.32 10.23
N TYR A 27 2.57 1.63 9.38
CA TYR A 27 1.52 2.24 8.54
C TYR A 27 0.42 2.92 9.35
N GLN A 28 0.02 2.35 10.49
CA GLN A 28 -1.00 2.95 11.36
C GLN A 28 -0.51 4.25 12.01
N GLU A 29 0.78 4.33 12.34
CA GLU A 29 1.40 5.46 13.03
C GLU A 29 1.65 6.68 12.12
N ILE A 30 1.75 6.48 10.80
CA ILE A 30 1.96 7.57 9.84
C ILE A 30 0.77 8.54 9.83
N ASP A 31 1.04 9.83 10.01
CA ASP A 31 0.02 10.88 10.14
C ASP A 31 0.04 11.93 9.03
N ASN A 32 0.97 11.83 8.08
CA ASN A 32 1.14 12.81 6.99
C ASN A 32 1.42 12.14 5.63
N ASP A 33 1.10 12.85 4.55
CA ASP A 33 1.19 12.35 3.18
C ASP A 33 2.63 12.02 2.74
N GLU A 34 3.62 12.80 3.19
CA GLU A 34 5.02 12.62 2.77
C GLU A 34 5.59 11.31 3.30
N GLU A 35 5.37 11.03 4.59
CA GLU A 35 5.78 9.77 5.20
C GLU A 35 5.02 8.58 4.62
N LEU A 36 3.73 8.75 4.32
CA LEU A 36 2.93 7.69 3.70
C LEU A 36 3.44 7.35 2.29
N ALA A 37 3.80 8.37 1.50
CA ALA A 37 4.40 8.17 0.18
C ALA A 37 5.76 7.47 0.28
N LYS A 38 6.63 7.92 1.19
CA LYS A 38 7.93 7.27 1.45
C LYS A 38 7.76 5.80 1.86
N PHE A 39 6.77 5.51 2.69
CA PHE A 39 6.47 4.15 3.11
C PHE A 39 6.06 3.26 1.94
N TYR A 40 5.21 3.73 1.03
CA TYR A 40 4.86 2.97 -0.17
C TYR A 40 6.06 2.72 -1.09
N HIS A 41 6.95 3.71 -1.25
CA HIS A 41 8.18 3.51 -2.01
C HIS A 41 9.09 2.46 -1.37
N GLN A 42 9.27 2.52 -0.04
CA GLN A 42 10.04 1.51 0.70
C GLN A 42 9.46 0.09 0.47
N LEU A 43 8.14 -0.08 0.55
CA LEU A 43 7.51 -1.39 0.33
C LEU A 43 7.71 -1.92 -1.11
N LEU A 44 7.73 -1.02 -2.10
CA LEU A 44 7.99 -1.38 -3.49
C LEU A 44 9.46 -1.76 -3.71
N ASP A 45 10.40 -1.01 -3.11
CA ASP A 45 11.84 -1.29 -3.20
C ASP A 45 12.21 -2.62 -2.52
N GLU A 46 11.52 -2.96 -1.43
CA GLU A 46 11.69 -4.22 -0.69
C GLU A 46 10.86 -5.38 -1.29
N CYS A 47 10.06 -5.13 -2.32
CA CYS A 47 9.24 -6.15 -2.95
C CYS A 47 10.15 -7.17 -3.68
N PRO A 48 10.09 -8.47 -3.33
CA PRO A 48 10.96 -9.46 -3.95
C PRO A 48 10.72 -9.56 -5.46
N GLU A 49 11.81 -9.62 -6.24
CA GLU A 49 11.71 -9.94 -7.66
C GLU A 49 10.93 -11.26 -7.83
N LYS A 50 9.86 -11.22 -8.64
CA LYS A 50 8.89 -12.31 -8.94
C LYS A 50 7.67 -12.42 -8.02
N SER A 51 7.50 -11.58 -7.00
CA SER A 51 6.27 -11.59 -6.18
C SER A 51 5.13 -10.80 -6.83
N THR A 52 4.57 -11.35 -7.91
CA THR A 52 3.50 -10.70 -8.70
C THR A 52 2.27 -10.37 -7.87
N THR A 53 1.92 -11.23 -6.91
CA THR A 53 0.76 -11.00 -6.03
C THR A 53 1.01 -9.90 -5.00
N TYR A 54 2.18 -9.89 -4.33
CA TYR A 54 2.46 -8.86 -3.32
C TYR A 54 2.56 -7.48 -3.96
N GLU A 55 3.30 -7.38 -5.07
CA GLU A 55 3.44 -6.17 -5.89
C GLU A 55 2.06 -5.64 -6.34
N SER A 56 1.21 -6.54 -6.84
CA SER A 56 -0.18 -6.26 -7.21
C SER A 56 -0.98 -5.61 -6.07
N PHE A 57 -0.85 -6.13 -4.85
CA PHE A 57 -1.52 -5.54 -3.69
C PHE A 57 -0.90 -4.20 -3.29
N LEU A 58 0.42 -4.01 -3.37
CA LEU A 58 1.06 -2.72 -3.10
C LEU A 58 0.54 -1.65 -4.05
N PHE A 59 0.46 -1.94 -5.35
CA PHE A 59 -0.14 -1.03 -6.31
C PHE A 59 -1.61 -0.76 -5.98
N ALA A 60 -2.41 -1.77 -5.63
CA ALA A 60 -3.79 -1.56 -5.21
C ALA A 60 -3.91 -0.65 -3.97
N MET A 61 -2.99 -0.78 -3.00
CA MET A 61 -2.92 0.11 -1.84
C MET A 61 -2.62 1.55 -2.24
N ILE A 62 -1.65 1.77 -3.13
CA ILE A 62 -1.29 3.09 -3.67
C ILE A 62 -2.47 3.69 -4.46
N GLY A 63 -3.14 2.88 -5.28
CA GLY A 63 -4.32 3.30 -6.05
C GLY A 63 -5.46 3.75 -5.14
N PHE A 64 -5.77 2.97 -4.11
CA PHE A 64 -6.74 3.37 -3.08
C PHE A 64 -6.34 4.68 -2.41
N SER A 65 -5.06 4.79 -2.02
CA SER A 65 -4.52 5.95 -1.30
C SER A 65 -4.59 7.24 -2.11
N THR A 66 -4.36 7.16 -3.42
CA THR A 66 -4.32 8.31 -4.34
C THR A 66 -5.67 8.60 -5.00
N GLY A 67 -6.66 7.72 -4.83
CA GLY A 67 -7.94 7.80 -5.55
C GLY A 67 -7.82 7.44 -7.04
N VAL A 68 -6.67 6.91 -7.48
CA VAL A 68 -6.47 6.42 -8.84
C VAL A 68 -6.99 4.99 -8.92
N ASN A 69 -7.99 4.78 -9.76
CA ASN A 69 -8.51 3.43 -10.02
C ASN A 69 -7.50 2.65 -10.87
N ILE A 70 -6.62 1.90 -10.21
CA ILE A 70 -5.77 0.91 -10.88
C ILE A 70 -6.68 -0.27 -11.20
N ASN A 71 -7.04 -0.39 -12.48
CA ASN A 71 -7.96 -1.40 -12.98
C ASN A 71 -7.49 -2.79 -12.54
N THR A 72 -8.21 -3.38 -11.58
CA THR A 72 -7.96 -4.68 -10.96
C THR A 72 -7.94 -5.85 -11.96
N LYS A 73 -8.36 -5.64 -13.22
CA LYS A 73 -8.22 -6.63 -14.31
C LYS A 73 -6.78 -7.05 -14.60
N HIS A 74 -5.77 -6.27 -14.21
CA HIS A 74 -4.36 -6.71 -14.26
C HIS A 74 -3.91 -7.52 -13.05
N LEU A 75 -4.71 -7.59 -11.97
CA LEU A 75 -4.41 -8.34 -10.75
C LEU A 75 -4.92 -9.80 -10.80
N PHE A 76 -5.82 -10.12 -11.76
CA PHE A 76 -6.48 -11.44 -11.87
C PHE A 76 -6.16 -12.20 -13.16
N LYS A 77 -5.02 -11.93 -13.81
CA LYS A 77 -4.54 -12.83 -14.86
C LYS A 77 -3.92 -14.07 -14.22
N ILE A 78 -4.78 -15.00 -13.80
CA ILE A 78 -4.47 -16.39 -13.50
C ILE A 78 -4.29 -17.13 -14.83
#